data_AF-A0A2G4FGN8-F1
#
_entry.id   AF-A0A2G4FGN8-F1
#
_cell.length_a   1.000
_cell.length_b   1.000
_cell.length_c   1.000
_cell.angle_alpha   90.00
_cell.angle_beta   90.00
_cell.angle_gamma   90.00
#
_symmetry.space_group_name_H-M   'P 1'
#
loop_
_entity.id
_entity.type
_entity.pdbx_description
1 polymer ?
#
loop_
_entity_poly.entity_id
_entity_poly.type
_entity_poly.pdbx_seq_one_letter_code
_entity_poly.pdbx_strand_id
1 'polypeptide(L)'
;MRWSNIDFAGRTVTFEHNRVGLRSSVQEGTLKNDEIKTVTVDPSTMAVMQLHRKRQAELKIASRAWHPLDYVFCNNDGSPLHPRSPHRIWQRIVAAAGVKYLKPHAQRHTHATVLLEEGVPLHVVAKRLGHRDAMVTATVYANVTPKQEDAAAGVYEAWLAESEKVDQEDDAASC
;
A
#
# COMPACT_ATOMS: atom_id res chain seq x y z
N MET A 1 13.46 5.38 1.66
CA MET A 1 13.27 4.55 0.46
C MET A 1 14.16 5.08 -0.65
N ARG A 2 15.03 4.22 -1.16
CA ARG A 2 15.97 4.47 -2.26
C ARG A 2 15.52 3.72 -3.51
N TRP A 3 16.05 4.05 -4.69
CA TRP A 3 15.69 3.34 -5.92
C TRP A 3 16.13 1.88 -5.89
N SER A 4 17.22 1.56 -5.18
CA SER A 4 17.65 0.19 -4.90
C SER A 4 16.61 -0.66 -4.15
N ASN A 5 15.63 -0.04 -3.49
CA ASN A 5 14.55 -0.74 -2.81
C ASN A 5 13.42 -1.20 -3.74
N ILE A 6 13.45 -0.86 -5.04
CA ILE A 6 12.38 -1.16 -5.99
C ILE A 6 12.89 -2.16 -7.03
N ASP A 7 12.27 -3.33 -7.07
CA ASP A 7 12.44 -4.29 -8.15
C ASP A 7 11.27 -4.15 -9.13
N PHE A 8 11.55 -3.55 -10.29
CA PHE A 8 10.57 -3.34 -11.35
C PHE A 8 10.19 -4.64 -12.07
N ALA A 9 11.08 -5.63 -12.13
CA ALA A 9 10.82 -6.90 -12.81
C ALA A 9 9.94 -7.80 -11.94
N GLY A 10 10.31 -7.99 -10.67
CA GLY A 10 9.51 -8.71 -9.68
C GLY A 10 8.29 -7.93 -9.17
N ARG A 11 8.20 -6.64 -9.50
CA ARG A 11 7.16 -5.69 -9.04
C ARG A 11 7.06 -5.66 -7.52
N THR A 12 8.19 -5.50 -6.85
CA THR A 12 8.25 -5.42 -5.39
C THR A 12 8.92 -4.15 -4.89
N VAL A 13 8.50 -3.73 -3.70
CA VAL A 13 9.14 -2.64 -2.95
C VAL A 13 9.53 -3.15 -1.57
N THR A 14 10.81 -2.98 -1.23
CA THR A 14 11.38 -3.41 0.04
C THR A 14 11.58 -2.22 0.98
N PHE A 15 10.98 -2.27 2.15
CA PHE A 15 11.14 -1.27 3.20
C PHE A 15 12.15 -1.78 4.22
N GLU A 16 13.23 -1.04 4.41
CA GLU A 16 14.34 -1.39 5.32
C GLU A 16 14.63 -0.26 6.32
N HIS A 17 14.40 0.98 5.90
CA HIS A 17 14.75 2.20 6.62
C HIS A 17 13.54 3.12 6.76
N ASN A 18 13.47 3.82 7.88
CA ASN A 18 12.52 4.89 8.14
C ASN A 18 13.27 6.19 8.46
N ARG A 19 12.66 7.34 8.13
CA ARG A 19 13.19 8.66 8.48
C ARG A 19 12.21 9.42 9.35
N VAL A 20 12.67 9.81 10.54
CA VAL A 20 11.86 10.49 11.56
C VAL A 20 12.46 11.85 11.86
N GLY A 21 11.60 12.88 11.90
CA GLY A 21 12.00 14.22 12.30
C GLY A 21 11.96 14.36 13.82
N LEU A 22 13.09 14.63 14.44
CA LEU A 22 13.22 15.07 15.83
C LEU A 22 13.16 16.60 15.92
N ARG A 23 13.19 17.15 17.14
CA ARG A 23 13.10 18.60 17.38
C ARG A 23 14.16 19.41 16.62
N SER A 24 15.37 18.88 16.43
CA SER A 24 16.52 19.59 15.82
C SER A 24 17.23 18.80 14.72
N SER A 25 16.82 17.58 14.41
CA SER A 25 17.50 16.72 13.44
C SER A 25 16.54 15.75 12.77
N VAL A 26 16.94 15.20 11.63
CA VAL A 26 16.26 14.05 11.01
C VAL A 26 17.13 12.84 11.24
N GLN A 27 16.58 11.80 11.87
CA GLN A 27 17.24 10.53 12.02
C GLN A 27 16.72 9.55 10.97
N GLU A 28 17.64 8.85 10.32
CA GLU A 28 17.34 7.63 9.57
C GLU A 28 17.64 6.46 10.51
N GLY A 29 16.67 5.57 10.66
CA GLY A 29 16.80 4.35 11.44
C GLY A 29 16.24 3.17 10.67
N THR A 30 16.42 1.98 11.23
CA THR A 30 15.78 0.76 10.74
C THR A 30 14.27 0.80 11.02
N LEU A 31 13.53 -0.14 10.43
CA LEU A 31 12.13 -0.32 10.77
C LEU A 31 11.95 -0.71 12.23
N LYS A 32 10.74 -0.50 12.78
CA LYS A 32 10.41 -0.95 14.14
C LYS A 32 10.73 -2.45 14.23
N ASN A 33 11.67 -2.80 15.11
CA ASN A 33 12.17 -4.16 15.36
C ASN A 33 13.02 -4.77 14.21
N ASP A 34 13.69 -3.95 13.39
CA ASP A 34 14.63 -4.37 12.32
C ASP A 34 14.04 -5.29 11.24
N GLU A 35 12.72 -5.35 11.13
CA GLU A 35 12.04 -6.27 10.22
C GLU A 35 11.90 -5.63 8.84
N ILE A 36 12.66 -6.15 7.87
CA ILE A 36 12.57 -5.82 6.44
C ILE A 36 11.22 -6.29 5.90
N LYS A 37 10.55 -5.43 5.12
CA LYS A 37 9.21 -5.73 4.60
C LYS A 37 9.16 -5.54 3.10
N THR A 38 8.78 -6.59 2.39
CA THR A 38 8.60 -6.54 0.92
C THR A 38 7.12 -6.61 0.58
N VAL A 39 6.66 -5.70 -0.27
CA VAL A 39 5.28 -5.64 -0.74
C VAL A 39 5.25 -5.69 -2.26
N THR A 40 4.41 -6.57 -2.82
CA THR A 40 4.12 -6.59 -4.25
C THR A 40 3.22 -5.41 -4.62
N VAL A 41 3.56 -4.76 -5.73
CA VAL A 41 2.91 -3.56 -6.22
C VAL A 41 2.35 -3.83 -7.62
N ASP A 42 1.19 -3.26 -7.92
CA ASP A 42 0.52 -3.48 -9.19
C ASP A 42 1.27 -2.81 -10.37
N PRO A 43 1.03 -3.26 -11.62
CA PRO A 43 1.71 -2.72 -12.80
C PRO A 43 1.51 -1.21 -13.00
N SER A 44 0.34 -0.67 -12.66
CA SER A 44 0.04 0.75 -12.88
C SER A 44 0.84 1.64 -11.93
N THR A 45 0.95 1.25 -10.66
CA THR A 45 1.81 1.94 -9.68
C THR A 45 3.29 1.82 -10.06
N MET A 46 3.73 0.67 -10.57
CA MET A 46 5.10 0.50 -11.08
C MET A 46 5.40 1.44 -12.26
N ALA A 47 4.46 1.60 -13.19
CA ALA A 47 4.60 2.56 -14.29
C ALA A 47 4.72 4.01 -13.79
N VAL A 48 3.94 4.39 -12.76
CA VAL A 48 4.06 5.72 -12.12
C VAL A 48 5.43 5.90 -11.48
N MET A 49 5.99 4.87 -10.83
CA MET A 49 7.33 4.91 -10.26
C MET A 49 8.42 5.05 -11.35
N GLN A 50 8.27 4.38 -12.50
CA GLN A 50 9.19 4.54 -13.63
C GLN A 50 9.15 5.96 -14.20
N LEU A 51 7.94 6.51 -14.38
CA LEU A 51 7.77 7.89 -14.83
C LEU A 51 8.42 8.88 -13.85
N HIS A 52 8.25 8.64 -12.55
CA HIS A 52 8.90 9.43 -11.51
C HIS A 52 10.43 9.33 -11.57
N ARG A 53 10.99 8.14 -11.80
CA ARG A 53 12.43 7.92 -11.99
C ARG A 53 12.98 8.71 -13.19
N LYS A 54 12.24 8.73 -14.30
CA LYS A 54 12.60 9.52 -15.49
C LYS A 54 12.62 11.02 -15.18
N ARG A 55 11.57 11.54 -14.54
CA ARG A 55 11.51 12.96 -14.12
C ARG A 55 12.66 13.34 -13.21
N GLN A 56 13.05 12.46 -12.28
CA GLN A 56 14.22 12.71 -11.44
C GLN A 56 15.55 12.71 -12.22
N ALA A 57 15.69 11.87 -13.24
CA ALA A 57 16.88 11.89 -14.10
C ALA A 57 16.99 13.22 -14.86
N GLU A 58 15.87 13.78 -15.33
CA GLU A 58 15.80 15.11 -15.95
C GLU A 58 16.23 16.21 -14.95
N LEU A 59 15.72 16.17 -13.72
CA LEU A 59 16.12 17.09 -12.64
C LEU A 59 17.61 16.97 -12.30
N LYS A 60 18.16 15.74 -12.31
CA LYS A 60 19.57 15.49 -12.05
C LYS A 60 20.47 16.14 -13.10
N ILE A 61 20.11 16.04 -14.38
CA ILE A 61 20.86 16.68 -15.47
C ILE A 61 20.78 18.21 -15.37
N ALA A 62 19.62 18.74 -14.99
CA ALA A 62 19.41 20.19 -14.85
C ALA A 62 20.03 20.79 -13.58
N SER A 63 20.35 19.99 -12.57
CA SER A 63 20.86 20.45 -11.29
C SER A 63 22.35 20.77 -11.32
N ARG A 64 22.73 21.93 -10.78
CA ARG A 64 24.14 22.33 -10.58
C ARG A 64 24.79 21.66 -9.37
N ALA A 65 23.99 21.14 -8.44
CA ALA A 65 24.45 20.59 -7.16
C ALA A 65 23.58 19.40 -6.76
N TRP A 66 23.65 18.31 -7.54
CA TRP A 66 22.88 17.11 -7.26
C TRP A 66 23.51 16.25 -6.15
N HIS A 67 22.72 15.90 -5.14
CA HIS A 67 23.13 14.97 -4.09
C HIS A 67 22.90 13.51 -4.53
N PRO A 68 23.95 12.69 -4.66
CA PRO A 68 23.83 11.31 -5.14
C PRO A 68 23.38 10.33 -4.05
N LEU A 69 22.26 10.63 -3.37
CA LEU A 69 21.75 9.85 -2.23
C LEU A 69 20.70 8.79 -2.61
N ASP A 70 20.33 8.74 -3.89
CA ASP A 70 19.44 7.74 -4.51
C ASP A 70 18.02 7.66 -3.91
N TYR A 71 17.53 8.72 -3.26
CA TYR A 71 16.19 8.76 -2.70
C TYR A 71 15.09 8.78 -3.78
N VAL A 72 14.11 7.89 -3.65
CA VAL A 72 12.92 7.91 -4.52
C VAL A 72 12.12 9.19 -4.34
N PHE A 73 12.03 9.72 -3.12
CA PHE A 73 11.37 11.00 -2.85
C PHE A 73 12.39 12.00 -2.31
N CYS A 74 12.81 12.92 -3.16
CA CYS A 74 13.83 13.93 -2.86
C CYS A 74 13.36 15.34 -3.27
N ASN A 75 14.07 16.35 -2.80
CA ASN A 75 13.97 17.72 -3.32
C ASN A 75 14.59 17.78 -4.73
N ASN A 76 14.45 18.92 -5.40
CA ASN A 76 14.95 19.12 -6.78
C ASN A 76 16.48 18.99 -6.91
N ASP A 77 17.21 19.06 -5.80
CA ASP A 77 18.67 18.90 -5.72
C ASP A 77 19.11 17.48 -5.30
N GLY A 78 18.20 16.51 -5.24
CA GLY A 78 18.49 15.14 -4.81
C GLY A 78 18.59 14.92 -3.30
N SER A 79 18.53 15.99 -2.49
CA SER A 79 18.51 15.87 -1.03
C SER A 79 17.19 15.26 -0.54
N PRO A 80 17.18 14.50 0.57
CA PRO A 80 15.96 13.85 1.03
C PRO A 80 14.90 14.87 1.47
N LEU A 81 13.64 14.57 1.17
CA LEU A 81 12.52 15.36 1.70
C LEU A 81 12.56 15.38 3.24
N HIS A 82 12.22 16.52 3.85
CA HIS A 82 11.98 16.55 5.28
C HIS A 82 10.81 15.63 5.65
N PRO A 83 10.83 14.89 6.78
CA PRO A 83 9.76 13.96 7.16
C PRO A 83 8.36 14.59 7.26
N ARG A 84 8.27 15.91 7.47
CA ARG A 84 7.00 16.67 7.47
C ARG A 84 6.53 17.08 6.07
N SER A 85 7.38 17.03 5.05
CA SER A 85 7.05 17.46 3.68
C SER A 85 5.88 16.69 3.08
N PRO A 86 5.79 15.34 3.20
CA PRO A 86 4.64 14.60 2.66
C PRO A 86 3.29 15.09 3.20
N HIS A 87 3.21 15.43 4.50
CA HIS A 87 1.99 15.99 5.09
C HIS A 87 1.61 17.34 4.47
N ARG A 88 2.58 18.24 4.28
CA ARG A 88 2.34 19.56 3.67
C ARG A 88 1.95 19.44 2.20
N ILE A 89 2.60 18.54 1.47
CA ILE A 89 2.28 18.24 0.07
C ILE A 89 0.85 17.71 -0.02
N TRP A 90 0.50 16.74 0.83
CA TRP A 90 -0.83 16.17 0.89
C TRP A 90 -1.92 17.20 1.19
N GLN A 91 -1.70 18.07 2.20
CA GLN A 91 -2.63 19.17 2.51
C GLN A 91 -2.92 20.04 1.29
N ARG A 92 -1.89 20.37 0.50
CA ARG A 92 -2.05 21.17 -0.72
C ARG A 92 -2.84 20.44 -1.80
N ILE A 93 -2.55 19.14 -2.00
CA ILE A 93 -3.26 18.31 -2.98
C ILE A 93 -4.74 18.20 -2.63
N VAL A 94 -5.06 17.92 -1.36
CA VAL A 94 -6.45 17.79 -0.90
C VAL A 94 -7.21 19.10 -1.01
N ALA A 95 -6.58 20.21 -0.62
CA ALA A 95 -7.18 21.54 -0.76
C ALA A 95 -7.47 21.89 -2.23
N ALA A 96 -6.52 21.60 -3.14
CA ALA A 96 -6.71 21.81 -4.58
C ALA A 96 -7.79 20.92 -5.18
N ALA A 97 -7.97 19.70 -4.66
CA ALA A 97 -9.03 18.79 -5.09
C ALA A 97 -10.42 19.14 -4.53
N GLY A 98 -10.53 20.07 -3.57
CA GLY A 98 -11.82 20.46 -2.98
C GLY A 98 -12.47 19.39 -2.11
N VAL A 99 -11.71 18.39 -1.65
CA VAL A 99 -12.25 17.26 -0.84
C VAL A 99 -11.96 17.45 0.65
N LYS A 100 -12.73 16.74 1.49
CA LYS A 100 -12.52 16.74 2.94
C LYS A 100 -11.10 16.33 3.28
N TYR A 101 -10.44 17.11 4.14
CA TYR A 101 -9.11 16.77 4.62
C TYR A 101 -9.14 15.51 5.50
N LEU A 102 -8.40 14.49 5.06
CA LEU A 102 -8.01 13.34 5.86
C LEU A 102 -6.48 13.33 5.98
N LYS A 103 -5.96 12.88 7.13
CA LYS A 103 -4.50 12.75 7.30
C LYS A 103 -3.94 11.75 6.27
N PRO A 104 -2.67 11.84 5.85
CA PRO A 104 -2.08 10.88 4.90
C PRO A 104 -2.27 9.41 5.29
N HIS A 105 -2.25 9.12 6.60
CA HIS A 105 -2.48 7.76 7.12
C HIS A 105 -3.87 7.19 6.77
N ALA A 106 -4.87 8.05 6.48
CA ALA A 106 -6.18 7.61 6.04
C ALA A 106 -6.12 6.82 4.73
N GLN A 107 -5.15 7.10 3.85
CA GLN A 107 -4.98 6.32 2.61
C GLN A 107 -4.68 4.85 2.90
N ARG A 108 -3.93 4.58 3.97
CA ARG A 108 -3.63 3.22 4.42
C ARG A 108 -4.88 2.53 4.98
N HIS A 109 -5.75 3.29 5.66
CA HIS A 109 -7.04 2.79 6.10
C HIS A 109 -7.93 2.43 4.91
N THR A 110 -8.09 3.36 3.95
CA THR A 110 -8.86 3.12 2.73
C THR A 110 -8.33 1.90 1.96
N HIS A 111 -7.01 1.77 1.80
CA HIS A 111 -6.41 0.63 1.13
C HIS A 111 -6.78 -0.70 1.79
N ALA A 112 -6.76 -0.77 3.12
CA ALA A 112 -7.11 -1.96 3.85
C ALA A 112 -8.61 -2.26 3.80
N THR A 113 -9.47 -1.25 3.99
CA THR A 113 -10.92 -1.39 3.91
C THR A 113 -11.34 -1.92 2.55
N VAL A 114 -10.83 -1.34 1.46
CA VAL A 114 -11.15 -1.81 0.09
C VAL A 114 -10.74 -3.27 -0.09
N LEU A 115 -9.56 -3.68 0.37
CA LEU A 115 -9.15 -5.09 0.26
C LEU A 115 -10.07 -6.03 1.06
N LEU A 116 -10.49 -5.64 2.27
CA LEU A 116 -11.39 -6.45 3.09
C LEU A 116 -12.82 -6.50 2.52
N GLU A 117 -13.30 -5.40 1.92
CA GLU A 117 -14.60 -5.34 1.22
C GLU A 117 -14.61 -6.20 -0.06
N GLU A 118 -13.46 -6.37 -0.71
CA GLU A 118 -13.26 -7.26 -1.85
C GLU A 118 -12.92 -8.70 -1.42
N GLY A 119 -13.14 -9.06 -0.15
CA GLY A 119 -13.01 -10.42 0.36
C GLY A 119 -11.58 -10.90 0.57
N VAL A 120 -10.57 -10.02 0.51
CA VAL A 120 -9.18 -10.43 0.79
C VAL A 120 -9.04 -10.83 2.26
N PRO A 121 -8.51 -12.03 2.56
CA PRO A 121 -8.44 -12.50 3.94
C PRO A 121 -7.68 -11.55 4.86
N LEU A 122 -8.19 -11.37 6.08
CA LEU A 122 -7.64 -10.44 7.08
C LEU A 122 -6.13 -10.63 7.32
N HIS A 123 -5.66 -11.88 7.39
CA HIS A 123 -4.25 -12.18 7.60
C HIS A 123 -3.37 -11.74 6.41
N VAL A 124 -3.89 -11.80 5.18
CA VAL A 124 -3.21 -11.31 3.97
C VAL A 124 -3.12 -9.79 4.00
N VAL A 125 -4.23 -9.11 4.35
CA VAL A 125 -4.24 -7.64 4.50
C VAL A 125 -3.28 -7.21 5.61
N ALA A 126 -3.30 -7.88 6.77
CA ALA A 126 -2.39 -7.61 7.88
C ALA A 126 -0.91 -7.76 7.48
N LYS A 127 -0.58 -8.86 6.79
CA LYS A 127 0.77 -9.09 6.23
C LYS A 127 1.18 -7.99 5.25
N ARG A 128 0.28 -7.60 4.33
CA ARG A 128 0.52 -6.52 3.35
C ARG A 128 0.76 -5.17 4.02
N LEU A 129 0.01 -4.87 5.08
CA LEU A 129 0.21 -3.68 5.88
C LEU A 129 1.51 -3.77 6.70
N GLY A 130 2.02 -4.97 6.97
CA GLY A 130 3.19 -5.17 7.82
C GLY A 130 2.85 -5.06 9.30
N HIS A 131 1.65 -5.47 9.69
CA HIS A 131 1.29 -5.68 11.09
C HIS A 131 1.76 -7.09 11.51
N ARG A 132 2.53 -7.17 12.60
CA ARG A 132 2.95 -8.47 13.16
C ARG A 132 1.78 -9.26 13.73
N ASP A 133 0.86 -8.54 14.36
CA ASP A 133 -0.34 -9.10 14.92
C ASP A 133 -1.53 -8.71 14.03
N ALA A 134 -2.21 -9.72 13.48
CA ALA A 134 -3.41 -9.53 12.69
C ALA A 134 -4.52 -8.86 13.51
N MET A 135 -4.50 -8.96 14.85
CA MET A 135 -5.44 -8.27 15.74
C MET A 135 -5.32 -6.76 15.65
N VAL A 136 -4.14 -6.20 15.33
CA VAL A 136 -4.03 -4.74 15.09
C VAL A 136 -4.86 -4.35 13.88
N THR A 137 -4.85 -5.17 12.82
CA THR A 137 -5.71 -4.98 11.65
C THR A 137 -7.16 -5.23 12.04
N ALA A 138 -7.45 -6.33 12.74
CA ALA A 138 -8.80 -6.69 13.18
C ALA A 138 -9.44 -5.55 13.99
N THR A 139 -8.77 -5.04 15.03
CA THR A 139 -9.28 -3.95 15.87
C THR A 139 -9.51 -2.66 15.08
N VAL A 140 -8.66 -2.36 14.09
CA VAL A 140 -8.78 -1.16 13.27
C VAL A 140 -9.91 -1.29 12.22
N TYR A 141 -10.21 -2.51 11.76
CA TYR A 141 -11.19 -2.78 10.70
C TYR A 141 -12.32 -3.72 11.15
N ALA A 142 -12.60 -3.77 12.46
CA ALA A 142 -13.60 -4.66 13.05
C ALA A 142 -15.03 -4.33 12.62
N ASN A 143 -15.24 -3.12 12.09
CA ASN A 143 -16.53 -2.69 11.59
C ASN A 143 -16.84 -3.42 10.30
N VAL A 144 -17.74 -4.39 10.39
CA VAL A 144 -18.37 -5.03 9.23
C VAL A 144 -19.11 -3.94 8.45
N THR A 145 -18.79 -3.83 7.17
CA THR A 145 -19.51 -2.93 6.27
C THR A 145 -20.84 -3.57 5.85
N PRO A 146 -21.90 -2.80 5.53
CA PRO A 146 -23.15 -3.37 5.05
C PRO A 146 -22.95 -4.33 3.86
N LYS A 147 -22.04 -3.98 2.94
CA LYS A 147 -21.64 -4.82 1.80
C LYS A 147 -21.14 -6.21 2.22
N GLN A 148 -20.34 -6.27 3.29
CA GLN A 148 -19.79 -7.55 3.79
C GLN A 148 -20.87 -8.41 4.44
N GLU A 149 -21.80 -7.79 5.18
CA GLU A 149 -22.93 -8.50 5.80
C GLU A 149 -23.87 -9.06 4.73
N ASP A 150 -24.23 -8.23 3.74
CA ASP A 150 -25.08 -8.64 2.62
C ASP A 150 -24.45 -9.77 1.81
N ALA A 151 -23.14 -9.68 1.54
CA ALA A 151 -22.41 -10.74 0.87
C ALA A 151 -22.40 -12.04 1.68
N ALA A 152 -22.18 -11.97 2.99
CA ALA A 152 -22.11 -13.14 3.87
C ALA A 152 -23.40 -13.95 3.89
N ALA A 153 -24.56 -13.27 3.84
CA ALA A 153 -25.86 -13.93 3.83
C ALA A 153 -26.04 -14.89 2.62
N GLY A 154 -25.53 -14.51 1.45
CA GLY A 154 -25.68 -15.29 0.22
C GLY A 154 -24.65 -16.41 0.02
N VAL A 155 -23.54 -16.42 0.78
CA VAL A 155 -22.44 -17.39 0.57
C VAL A 155 -22.90 -18.82 0.77
N TYR A 156 -23.65 -19.09 1.83
CA TYR A 156 -24.07 -20.44 2.17
C TYR A 156 -25.11 -20.99 1.17
N GLU A 157 -26.05 -20.14 0.73
CA GLU A 157 -27.03 -20.49 -0.30
C GLU A 157 -26.34 -20.79 -1.64
N ALA A 158 -25.38 -19.97 -2.07
CA ALA A 158 -24.62 -20.20 -3.28
C ALA A 158 -23.83 -21.51 -3.24
N TRP A 159 -23.22 -21.83 -2.09
CA TRP A 159 -22.50 -23.08 -1.89
C TRP A 159 -23.41 -24.31 -2.00
N LEU A 160 -24.61 -24.27 -1.40
CA LEU A 160 -25.60 -25.34 -1.52
C LEU A 160 -26.02 -25.55 -2.99
N ALA A 161 -26.32 -24.48 -3.70
CA ALA A 161 -26.74 -24.54 -5.11
C ALA A 161 -25.64 -25.08 -6.05
N GLU A 162 -24.37 -24.96 -5.67
CA GLU A 162 -23.25 -25.53 -6.42
C GLU A 162 -23.06 -27.02 -6.11
N SER A 163 -23.27 -27.43 -4.85
CA SER A 163 -23.23 -28.85 -4.47
C SER A 163 -24.32 -29.70 -5.12
N GLU A 164 -25.55 -29.17 -5.23
CA GLU A 164 -26.68 -29.90 -5.86
C GLU A 164 -26.50 -30.13 -7.37
N LYS A 165 -25.69 -29.30 -8.05
CA LYS A 165 -25.40 -29.47 -9.48
C LYS A 165 -24.41 -30.60 -9.74
N VAL A 166 -23.45 -30.79 -8.84
CA VAL A 166 -22.44 -31.86 -8.94
C VAL A 166 -23.13 -33.22 -8.78
N ASP A 167 -24.04 -33.33 -7.82
CA ASP A 167 -24.79 -34.57 -7.58
C ASP A 167 -25.70 -34.94 -8.78
N GLN A 168 -26.27 -33.95 -9.48
CA GLN A 168 -27.10 -34.18 -10.67
C GLN A 168 -26.30 -34.57 -11.93
N GLU A 169 -25.06 -34.09 -12.07
CA GLU A 169 -24.17 -34.47 -13.18
C GLU A 169 -23.58 -35.88 -12.99
N ASP A 170 -23.25 -36.27 -11.75
CA ASP A 170 -22.75 -37.61 -11.44
C ASP A 170 -23.84 -38.69 -11.61
N ASP A 171 -25.10 -38.38 -11.25
CA ASP A 171 -26.24 -39.29 -11.49
C ASP A 171 -26.55 -39.45 -13.00
N ALA A 172 -26.31 -38.42 -13.81
CA ALA A 172 -26.51 -38.47 -15.26
C ALA A 172 -25.40 -39.22 -16.02
N ALA A 173 -24.18 -39.27 -15.47
CA ALA A 173 -23.03 -39.97 -16.06
C ALA A 173 -22.97 -41.48 -15.75
N SER A 174 -23.86 -41.98 -14.90
CA SER A 174 -23.94 -43.39 -14.46
C SER A 174 -24.93 -44.24 -15.28
N CYS A 175 -25.51 -43.69 -16.35
CA CYS A 175 -26.52 -44.34 -17.21
C CYS A 175 -25.96 -44.73 -18.60
#